data_AF-A0A2I1DWP9-F1
#
_entry.id   AF-A0A2I1DWP9-F1
#
_cell.length_a   1.000
_cell.length_b   1.000
_cell.length_c   1.000
_cell.angle_alpha   90.00
_cell.angle_beta   90.00
_cell.angle_gamma   90.00
#
_symmetry.space_group_name_H-M   'P 1'
#
loop_
_entity.id
_entity.type
_entity.pdbx_description
1 polymer ?
#
loop_
_entity_poly.entity_id
_entity_poly.type
_entity_poly.pdbx_seq_one_letter_code
_entity_poly.pdbx_strand_id
1 'polypeptide(L)'
;ISVEGKRIRKVKNWVLRCHACFKITTNTEKKFCPNCGNAALIRTSTSTDANGNVTYYLKKNFQYNLRGTKYSIPEPKSGRNANNIILREDQKEYQKALKNQRKQKEIDIFDPDYIPKLLIGISNSNSISPVIGYGRRKPKGEKSDKKFLQNVKPL
;
A
#
# COMPACT_ATOMS: atom_id res chain seq x y z
N ILE A 1 -23.44 -15.98 11.48
CA ILE A 1 -24.69 -15.26 11.85
C ILE A 1 -24.39 -13.77 11.77
N SER A 2 -25.27 -12.97 11.14
CA SER A 2 -25.10 -11.50 11.13
C SER A 2 -25.35 -10.92 12.52
N VAL A 3 -24.91 -9.69 12.78
CA VAL A 3 -25.09 -9.00 14.08
C VAL A 3 -26.57 -8.92 14.50
N GLU A 4 -27.49 -8.93 13.53
CA GLU A 4 -28.96 -8.92 13.73
C GLU A 4 -29.63 -10.30 13.64
N GLY A 5 -28.90 -11.41 13.73
CA GLY A 5 -29.47 -12.78 13.70
C GLY A 5 -29.84 -13.33 12.31
N LYS A 6 -29.72 -12.53 11.24
CA LYS A 6 -30.00 -12.99 9.87
C LYS A 6 -28.92 -13.95 9.33
N ARG A 7 -29.34 -14.97 8.57
CA ARG A 7 -28.42 -15.91 7.88
C ARG A 7 -27.78 -15.24 6.66
N ILE A 8 -26.47 -15.07 6.69
CA ILE A 8 -25.70 -14.49 5.58
C ILE A 8 -25.58 -15.54 4.46
N ARG A 9 -26.00 -15.18 3.24
CA ARG A 9 -25.93 -16.06 2.06
C ARG A 9 -24.66 -15.86 1.23
N LYS A 10 -24.15 -14.64 1.17
CA LYS A 10 -22.94 -14.26 0.42
C LYS A 10 -22.16 -13.19 1.18
N VAL A 11 -20.84 -13.28 1.15
CA VAL A 11 -19.93 -12.30 1.77
C VAL A 11 -19.04 -11.71 0.69
N LYS A 12 -19.12 -10.39 0.49
CA LYS A 12 -18.24 -9.66 -0.42
C LYS A 12 -17.11 -8.99 0.35
N ASN A 13 -15.88 -9.40 0.06
CA ASN A 13 -14.68 -8.89 0.71
C ASN A 13 -13.70 -8.33 -0.32
N TRP A 14 -12.63 -7.73 0.20
CA TRP A 14 -11.50 -7.23 -0.59
C TRP A 14 -10.24 -7.98 -0.19
N VAL A 15 -9.50 -8.47 -1.18
CA VAL A 15 -8.19 -9.09 -1.00
C VAL A 15 -7.15 -8.36 -1.85
N LEU A 16 -5.88 -8.58 -1.55
CA LEU A 16 -4.78 -8.10 -2.38
C LEU A 16 -4.25 -9.24 -3.25
N ARG A 17 -4.16 -9.02 -4.56
CA ARG A 17 -3.52 -9.93 -5.51
C ARG A 17 -2.27 -9.28 -6.09
N CYS A 18 -1.16 -10.00 -6.11
CA CYS A 18 0.04 -9.50 -6.76
C CYS A 18 -0.09 -9.59 -8.30
N HIS A 19 0.30 -8.54 -9.01
CA HIS A 19 0.36 -8.57 -10.48
C HIS A 19 1.53 -9.43 -11.00
N ALA A 20 2.62 -9.53 -10.26
CA ALA A 20 3.83 -10.24 -10.72
C ALA A 20 3.77 -11.75 -10.46
N CYS A 21 3.45 -12.18 -9.24
CA CYS A 21 3.46 -13.60 -8.85
C CYS A 21 2.07 -14.23 -8.73
N PHE A 22 1.00 -13.46 -8.99
CA PHE A 22 -0.41 -13.87 -8.91
C PHE A 22 -0.90 -14.41 -7.56
N LYS A 23 -0.03 -14.50 -6.55
CA LYS A 23 -0.41 -14.90 -5.19
C LYS A 23 -1.35 -13.87 -4.57
N ILE A 24 -2.30 -14.39 -3.82
CA ILE A 24 -3.33 -13.64 -3.13
C ILE A 24 -2.94 -13.52 -1.65
N THR A 25 -3.27 -12.39 -1.05
CA THR A 25 -3.03 -12.12 0.37
C THR A 25 -4.30 -11.51 0.95
N THR A 26 -4.77 -12.08 2.05
CA THR A 26 -5.96 -11.63 2.79
C THR A 26 -5.67 -10.40 3.64
N ASN A 27 -4.41 -10.20 4.04
CA ASN A 27 -3.98 -9.02 4.78
C ASN A 27 -3.98 -7.78 3.86
N THR A 28 -4.93 -6.87 4.10
CA THR A 28 -5.17 -5.65 3.31
C THR A 28 -4.26 -4.47 3.68
N GLU A 29 -3.54 -4.56 4.80
CA GLU A 29 -2.64 -3.51 5.25
C GLU A 29 -1.24 -3.61 4.62
N LYS A 30 -0.89 -4.79 4.10
CA LYS A 30 0.40 -5.03 3.45
C LYS A 30 0.56 -4.20 2.18
N LYS A 31 1.77 -3.66 2.03
CA LYS A 31 2.19 -2.88 0.87
C LYS A 31 3.03 -3.70 -0.11
N PHE A 32 3.80 -4.64 0.41
CA PHE A 32 4.64 -5.56 -0.36
C PHE A 32 4.02 -6.96 -0.38
N CYS A 33 4.23 -7.68 -1.47
CA CYS A 33 3.80 -9.06 -1.57
C CYS A 33 4.72 -9.97 -0.74
N PRO A 34 4.16 -10.85 0.13
CA PRO A 34 4.98 -11.70 1.01
C PRO A 34 5.83 -12.74 0.27
N ASN A 35 5.55 -13.00 -1.01
CA ASN A 35 6.27 -14.01 -1.78
C ASN A 35 7.35 -13.44 -2.69
N CYS A 36 7.08 -12.31 -3.36
CA CYS A 36 8.02 -11.72 -4.32
C CYS A 36 8.63 -10.40 -3.85
N GLY A 37 8.21 -9.85 -2.71
CA GLY A 37 8.74 -8.60 -2.16
C GLY A 37 8.38 -7.34 -2.97
N ASN A 38 7.71 -7.47 -4.12
CA ASN A 38 7.35 -6.34 -4.97
C ASN A 38 6.11 -5.59 -4.45
N ALA A 39 6.11 -4.26 -4.60
CA ALA A 39 4.98 -3.39 -4.29
C ALA A 39 3.92 -3.36 -5.43
N ALA A 40 3.54 -4.53 -5.93
CA ALA A 40 2.63 -4.71 -7.06
C ALA A 40 1.27 -5.32 -6.64
N LEU A 41 0.87 -5.10 -5.38
CA LEU A 41 -0.41 -5.58 -4.85
C LEU A 41 -1.56 -4.72 -5.37
N ILE A 42 -2.55 -5.38 -5.98
CA ILE A 42 -3.78 -4.78 -6.50
C ILE A 42 -4.94 -5.26 -5.65
N ARG A 43 -5.83 -4.34 -5.28
CA ARG A 43 -7.07 -4.67 -4.58
C ARG A 43 -8.04 -5.35 -5.54
N THR A 44 -8.53 -6.54 -5.17
CA THR A 44 -9.46 -7.36 -5.93
C THR A 44 -10.69 -7.69 -5.09
N SER A 45 -11.88 -7.63 -5.68
CA SER A 45 -13.13 -8.00 -5.01
C SER A 45 -13.28 -9.52 -4.97
N THR A 46 -13.75 -10.06 -3.85
CA THR A 46 -14.04 -11.48 -3.70
C THR A 46 -15.46 -11.67 -3.18
N SER A 47 -16.17 -12.68 -3.68
CA SER A 47 -17.43 -13.15 -3.08
C SER A 47 -17.26 -14.57 -2.57
N THR A 48 -17.67 -14.81 -1.33
CA THR A 48 -17.75 -16.16 -0.74
C THR A 48 -19.22 -16.55 -0.65
N ASP A 49 -19.59 -17.65 -1.29
CA ASP A 49 -20.95 -18.19 -1.25
C ASP A 49 -21.18 -19.04 0.01
N ALA A 50 -22.45 -19.37 0.29
CA ALA A 50 -22.84 -20.19 1.44
C ALA A 50 -22.19 -21.58 1.48
N ASN A 51 -21.77 -22.10 0.32
CA ASN A 51 -21.09 -23.38 0.17
C ASN A 51 -19.58 -23.29 0.42
N GLY A 52 -19.04 -22.09 0.70
CA GLY A 52 -17.61 -21.85 0.91
C GLY A 52 -16.81 -21.56 -0.35
N ASN A 53 -17.43 -21.58 -1.53
CA ASN A 53 -16.76 -21.27 -2.79
C ASN A 53 -16.41 -19.79 -2.88
N VAL A 54 -15.13 -19.50 -3.15
CA VAL A 54 -14.61 -18.12 -3.29
C VAL A 54 -14.45 -17.79 -4.76
N THR A 55 -15.11 -16.71 -5.20
CA THR A 55 -15.00 -16.17 -6.55
C THR A 55 -14.22 -14.86 -6.54
N TYR A 56 -13.25 -14.72 -7.44
CA TYR A 56 -12.43 -13.51 -7.58
C TYR A 56 -12.89 -12.74 -8.81
N TYR A 57 -13.22 -11.46 -8.65
CA TYR A 57 -13.66 -10.60 -9.76
C TYR A 57 -12.50 -9.77 -10.29
N LEU A 58 -11.94 -10.20 -11.42
CA LEU A 58 -10.86 -9.50 -12.11
C LEU A 58 -11.44 -8.59 -13.20
N LYS A 59 -10.82 -7.42 -13.40
CA LYS A 59 -11.17 -6.54 -14.52
C LYS A 59 -10.66 -7.16 -15.82
N LYS A 60 -11.56 -7.32 -16.80
CA LYS A 60 -11.19 -7.72 -18.18
C LYS A 60 -10.30 -6.64 -18.80
N ASN A 61 -9.25 -7.04 -19.51
CA ASN A 61 -8.28 -6.15 -20.17
C ASN A 61 -7.62 -5.15 -19.21
N PHE A 62 -7.22 -5.62 -18.03
CA PHE A 62 -6.49 -4.78 -17.08
C PHE A 62 -5.08 -4.46 -17.61
N GLN A 63 -4.80 -3.18 -17.85
CA GLN A 63 -3.46 -2.70 -18.19
C GLN A 63 -2.77 -2.12 -16.95
N TYR A 64 -1.58 -2.64 -16.64
CA TYR A 64 -0.78 -2.14 -15.52
C TYR A 64 -0.08 -0.83 -15.91
N ASN A 65 -0.33 0.24 -15.17
CA ASN A 65 0.30 1.53 -15.45
C ASN A 65 1.73 1.58 -14.89
N LEU A 66 2.71 1.67 -15.79
CA LEU A 66 4.14 1.75 -15.47
C LEU A 66 4.62 3.19 -15.19
N ARG A 67 3.73 4.19 -15.24
CA ARG A 67 4.11 5.57 -14.96
C ARG A 67 4.55 5.72 -13.50
N GLY A 68 5.79 6.19 -13.32
CA GLY A 68 6.36 6.46 -11.99
C GLY A 68 7.02 5.23 -11.33
N THR A 69 7.14 4.09 -12.03
CA THR A 69 7.88 2.93 -11.52
C THR A 69 9.38 3.01 -11.82
N LYS A 70 9.76 3.64 -12.94
CA LYS A 70 11.15 3.88 -13.33
C LYS A 70 11.51 5.35 -13.05
N TYR A 71 12.55 5.55 -12.23
CA TYR A 71 13.11 6.86 -11.88
C TYR A 71 14.55 6.69 -11.39
N SER A 72 15.33 7.78 -11.39
CA SER A 72 16.66 7.81 -10.76
C SER A 72 16.55 7.69 -9.23
N ILE A 73 17.28 6.73 -8.66
CA ILE A 73 17.34 6.52 -7.22
C ILE A 73 18.49 7.38 -6.67
N PRO A 74 18.24 8.24 -5.67
CA PRO A 74 19.30 8.99 -5.02
C PRO A 74 20.25 8.04 -4.28
N GLU A 75 21.49 8.47 -4.14
CA GLU A 75 22.48 7.73 -3.36
C GLU A 75 21.99 7.53 -1.90
N PRO A 76 22.19 6.34 -1.33
CA PRO A 76 21.77 6.05 0.03
C PRO A 76 22.53 6.95 1.01
N LYS A 77 21.79 7.71 1.82
CA LYS A 77 22.38 8.58 2.84
C LYS A 77 22.52 7.81 4.15
N SER A 78 23.70 7.91 4.76
CA SER A 78 23.94 7.45 6.13
C SER A 78 23.65 8.58 7.13
N GLY A 79 23.25 8.22 8.35
CA GLY A 79 22.98 9.17 9.43
C GLY A 79 21.58 9.04 10.04
N ARG A 80 21.41 9.61 11.26
CA ARG A 80 20.16 9.50 12.04
C ARG A 80 18.95 10.12 11.33
N ASN A 81 19.19 11.17 10.53
CA ASN A 81 18.17 11.96 9.84
C ASN A 81 18.16 11.71 8.32
N ALA A 82 18.73 10.59 7.86
CA ALA A 82 18.68 10.21 6.47
C ALA A 82 17.25 9.84 6.06
N ASN A 83 16.71 10.56 5.07
CA ASN A 83 15.40 10.28 4.47
C ASN A 83 15.58 9.46 3.20
N ASN A 84 15.89 8.18 3.35
CA ASN A 84 16.01 7.25 2.23
C ASN A 84 14.64 6.84 1.72
N ILE A 85 14.55 6.55 0.42
CA ILE A 85 13.33 6.07 -0.21
C ILE A 85 13.04 4.62 0.20
N ILE A 86 11.76 4.29 0.40
CA ILE A 86 11.32 2.95 0.74
C ILE A 86 11.11 2.14 -0.55
N LEU A 87 11.92 1.11 -0.75
CA LEU A 87 11.88 0.20 -1.90
C LEU A 87 11.43 -1.21 -1.53
N ARG A 88 11.69 -1.66 -0.30
CA ARG A 88 11.41 -3.03 0.17
C ARG A 88 10.83 -3.04 1.60
N GLU A 89 10.24 -4.17 1.97
CA GLU A 89 9.66 -4.41 3.30
C GLU A 89 10.71 -4.48 4.42
N ASP A 90 11.87 -5.08 4.14
CA ASP A 90 12.91 -5.30 5.15
C ASP A 90 13.71 -4.04 5.53
N GLN A 91 13.49 -2.93 4.82
CA GLN A 91 14.17 -1.68 5.11
C GLN A 91 13.75 -1.08 6.46
N LYS A 92 14.73 -0.54 7.20
CA LYS A 92 14.52 0.05 8.52
C LYS A 92 13.54 1.22 8.49
N GLU A 93 13.57 2.00 7.41
CA GLU A 93 12.68 3.14 7.16
C GLU A 93 11.21 2.69 7.11
N TYR A 94 10.93 1.56 6.45
CA TYR A 94 9.59 0.98 6.38
C TYR A 94 9.12 0.50 7.75
N GLN A 95 9.97 -0.23 8.48
CA GLN A 95 9.64 -0.70 9.83
C GLN A 95 9.41 0.46 10.80
N LYS A 96 10.22 1.53 10.73
CA LYS A 96 10.03 2.76 11.51
C LYS A 96 8.69 3.41 11.19
N ALA A 97 8.34 3.51 9.90
CA ALA A 97 7.07 4.05 9.47
C ALA A 97 5.88 3.21 9.97
N LEU A 98 5.97 1.87 9.94
CA LEU A 98 4.94 0.99 10.51
C LEU A 98 4.78 1.16 12.02
N LYS A 99 5.88 1.28 12.76
CA LYS A 99 5.84 1.56 14.21
C LYS A 99 5.15 2.88 14.50
N ASN A 100 5.49 3.93 13.76
CA ASN A 100 4.85 5.24 13.89
C ASN A 100 3.36 5.19 13.54
N GLN A 101 2.99 4.45 12.49
CA GLN A 101 1.59 4.25 12.11
C GLN A 101 0.79 3.54 13.22
N ARG A 102 1.35 2.49 13.84
CA ARG A 102 0.69 1.79 14.97
C ARG A 102 0.48 2.73 16.15
N LYS A 103 1.53 3.46 16.56
CA LYS A 103 1.44 4.47 17.61
C LYS A 103 0.38 5.53 17.32
N GLN A 104 0.21 5.94 16.07
CA GLN A 104 -0.83 6.90 15.69
C GLN A 104 -2.23 6.31 15.75
N LYS A 105 -2.41 5.02 15.44
CA LYS A 105 -3.70 4.32 15.52
C LYS A 105 -4.12 4.04 16.97
N GLU A 106 -3.16 3.87 17.87
CA GLU A 106 -3.38 3.62 19.31
C GLU A 106 -3.81 4.88 20.07
N ILE A 107 -3.68 6.07 19.46
CA ILE A 107 -4.16 7.31 20.06
C ILE A 107 -5.68 7.33 19.99
N ASP A 108 -6.34 7.19 21.14
CA ASP A 108 -7.77 7.42 21.29
C ASP A 108 -8.05 8.93 21.33
N ILE A 109 -8.98 9.38 20.50
CA ILE A 109 -9.38 10.78 20.40
C ILE A 109 -10.48 11.10 21.42
N PHE A 110 -11.18 10.07 21.91
CA PHE A 110 -12.30 10.19 22.85
C PHE A 110 -11.88 10.00 24.32
N ASP A 111 -10.60 9.78 24.58
CA ASP A 111 -10.07 9.71 25.93
C ASP A 111 -10.18 11.10 26.59
N PRO A 112 -10.82 11.22 27.78
CA PRO A 112 -10.95 12.50 28.49
C PRO A 112 -9.59 13.18 28.78
N ASP A 113 -8.50 12.43 28.85
CA ASP A 113 -7.15 12.95 29.11
C ASP A 113 -6.37 13.27 27.82
N TYR A 114 -6.95 13.06 26.63
CA TYR A 114 -6.27 13.33 25.36
C TYR A 114 -6.28 14.82 25.01
N ILE A 115 -5.09 15.42 24.98
CA ILE A 115 -4.89 16.80 24.50
C ILE A 115 -4.49 16.77 23.01
N PRO A 116 -5.33 17.30 22.10
CA PRO A 116 -5.01 17.40 20.68
C PRO A 116 -3.68 18.11 20.43
N LYS A 117 -2.83 17.52 19.60
CA LYS A 117 -1.52 18.07 19.18
C LYS A 117 -1.59 19.50 18.62
N LEU A 118 -2.73 19.88 18.04
CA LEU A 118 -2.99 21.23 17.55
C LEU A 118 -2.93 22.28 18.67
N LEU A 119 -3.44 21.95 19.87
CA LEU A 119 -3.38 22.82 21.05
C LEU A 119 -1.98 22.89 21.67
N ILE A 120 -1.14 21.88 21.42
CA ILE A 120 0.26 21.81 21.87
C ILE A 120 1.22 22.47 20.84
N GLY A 121 0.68 23.05 19.75
CA GLY A 121 1.49 23.69 18.71
C GLY A 121 2.29 22.73 17.82
N ILE A 122 1.98 21.43 17.85
CA ILE A 122 2.63 20.43 17.02
C ILE A 122 1.82 20.29 15.73
N SER A 123 2.41 20.67 14.59
CA SER A 123 1.76 20.55 13.29
C SER A 123 1.56 19.09 12.88
N ASN A 124 0.35 18.77 12.42
CA ASN A 124 0.04 17.46 11.87
C ASN A 124 0.74 17.29 10.51
N SER A 125 1.89 16.62 10.52
CA SER A 125 2.60 16.29 9.29
C SER A 125 2.42 14.82 8.89
N ASN A 126 1.90 14.68 7.68
CA ASN A 126 1.99 13.54 6.76
C ASN A 126 1.11 12.30 6.99
N SER A 127 0.79 11.72 5.82
CA SER A 127 -0.04 10.55 5.58
C SER A 127 0.25 9.39 6.55
N ILE A 128 -0.82 8.88 7.15
CA ILE A 128 -0.84 7.77 8.12
C ILE A 128 -0.13 6.50 7.62
N SER A 129 -0.01 6.29 6.30
CA SER A 129 0.61 5.10 5.72
C SER A 129 1.97 5.38 5.07
N PRO A 130 2.95 4.45 5.16
CA PRO A 130 4.23 4.58 4.49
C PRO A 130 4.07 4.72 2.97
N VAL A 131 4.79 5.69 2.40
CA VAL A 131 4.88 5.91 0.95
C VAL A 131 6.07 5.13 0.41
N ILE A 132 5.82 4.30 -0.59
CA ILE A 132 6.83 3.47 -1.26
C ILE A 132 7.41 4.29 -2.41
N GLY A 133 8.74 4.43 -2.45
CA GLY A 133 9.44 5.26 -3.42
C GLY A 133 8.89 6.70 -3.44
N TYR A 134 8.62 7.20 -4.64
CA TYR A 134 7.92 8.48 -4.85
C TYR A 134 6.39 8.33 -4.98
N GLY A 135 5.84 7.16 -4.65
CA GLY A 135 4.43 6.83 -4.82
C GLY A 135 4.01 6.73 -6.28
N ARG A 136 2.77 7.12 -6.58
CA ARG A 136 2.22 7.13 -7.96
C ARG A 136 2.57 8.40 -8.74
N ARG A 137 3.44 9.25 -8.20
CA ARG A 137 3.87 10.51 -8.81
C ARG A 137 5.29 10.35 -9.30
N LYS A 138 5.61 11.01 -10.41
CA LYS A 138 7.01 11.11 -10.85
C LYS A 138 7.78 12.04 -9.91
N PRO A 139 9.07 11.78 -9.65
CA PRO A 139 9.91 12.73 -8.92
C PRO A 139 9.97 14.07 -9.66
N LYS A 140 10.03 15.16 -8.90
CA LYS A 140 10.14 16.51 -9.45
C LYS A 140 11.50 16.65 -10.17
N GLY A 141 11.49 17.14 -11.41
CA GLY A 141 12.71 17.41 -12.20
C GLY A 141 13.03 16.38 -13.29
N GLU A 142 12.37 15.23 -13.32
CA GLU A 142 12.58 14.21 -14.35
C GLU A 142 11.76 14.58 -15.61
N LYS A 143 12.44 15.05 -16.67
CA LYS A 143 11.81 15.26 -17.98
C LYS A 143 11.33 13.92 -18.52
N SER A 144 10.14 13.88 -19.12
CA SER A 144 9.63 12.64 -19.71
C SER A 144 10.42 12.33 -20.97
N ASP A 145 11.49 11.54 -20.84
CA ASP A 145 12.15 10.98 -22.00
C ASP A 145 11.20 9.96 -22.65
N LYS A 146 10.37 10.46 -23.57
CA LYS A 146 9.40 9.68 -24.35
C LYS A 146 10.08 8.56 -25.18
N LYS A 147 11.41 8.53 -25.24
CA LYS A 147 12.22 7.62 -26.06
C LYS A 147 12.42 6.22 -25.49
N PHE A 148 12.16 5.96 -24.20
CA PHE A 148 12.42 4.63 -23.61
C PHE A 148 11.17 3.73 -23.44
N LEU A 149 9.97 4.28 -23.62
CA LEU A 149 8.69 3.56 -23.42
C LEU A 149 8.23 2.75 -24.65
N GLN A 150 8.97 2.81 -25.77
CA GLN A 150 8.62 2.09 -27.01
C GLN A 150 9.16 0.65 -27.09
N ASN A 151 10.02 0.20 -26.17
CA ASN A 151 10.71 -1.09 -26.29
C ASN A 151 10.18 -2.22 -25.39
N VAL A 152 9.00 -2.06 -24.78
CA VAL A 152 8.34 -3.18 -24.10
C VAL A 152 7.19 -3.66 -24.97
N LYS A 153 7.50 -4.60 -25.87
CA LYS A 153 6.47 -5.39 -26.56
C LYS A 153 5.68 -6.15 -25.47
N PRO A 154 4.34 -6.07 -25.46
CA PRO A 154 3.56 -6.97 -24.62
C PRO A 154 3.76 -8.40 -25.14
N LEU A 155 4.10 -9.33 -24.25
CA LEU A 155 3.83 -10.76 -24.45
C LEU A 155 2.34 -11.00 -24.23
#